data_AF-X1U9H7-F1
#
_entry.id   AF-X1U9H7-F1
#
_cell.length_a   1.000
_cell.length_b   1.000
_cell.length_c   1.000
_cell.angle_alpha   90.00
_cell.angle_beta   90.00
_cell.angle_gamma   90.00
#
_symmetry.space_group_name_H-M   'P 1'
#
loop_
_entity.id
_entity.type
_entity.pdbx_description
1 polymer ?
#
loop_
_entity_poly.entity_id
_entity_poly.type
_entity_poly.pdbx_seq_one_letter_code
_entity_poly.pdbx_strand_id
1 'polypeptide(L)'
;MRFWEIGKRNLKELYRDPIALGFLLGMPVAFILIFGLAAGGQTAEPVTLGVVDEDQSQISQAFIDILDDVPVLEIKSTTYESPSQAEEALSNGELPAYLVVPNGFSRAIKEKQL
;
A
#
# COMPACT_ATOMS: atom_id res chain seq x y z
N MET A 1 16.36 1.99 53.23
CA MET A 1 16.51 1.39 51.88
C MET A 1 17.31 2.35 51.00
N ARG A 2 18.63 2.15 50.88
CA ARG A 2 19.56 3.10 50.22
C ARG A 2 19.28 3.29 48.72
N PHE A 3 18.63 2.32 48.09
CA PHE A 3 18.26 2.34 46.67
C PHE A 3 17.40 3.55 46.29
N TRP A 4 16.45 3.94 47.15
CA TRP A 4 15.53 5.05 46.89
C TRP A 4 16.24 6.41 46.84
N GLU A 5 17.22 6.61 47.73
CA GLU A 5 18.01 7.84 47.79
C GLU A 5 18.96 7.97 46.60
N ILE A 6 19.49 6.84 46.11
CA ILE A 6 20.27 6.80 44.88
C ILE A 6 19.39 7.15 43.67
N GLY A 7 18.18 6.57 43.60
CA GLY A 7 17.22 6.85 42.53
C GLY A 7 16.85 8.34 42.45
N LYS A 8 16.49 8.97 43.57
CA LYS A 8 16.20 10.41 43.63
C LYS A 8 17.36 11.27 43.15
N ARG A 9 18.60 10.93 43.56
CA ARG A 9 19.79 11.68 43.16
C ARG A 9 19.99 11.63 41.65
N ASN A 10 19.91 10.44 41.07
CA ASN A 10 20.07 10.24 39.63
C ASN A 10 18.97 10.95 38.82
N LEU A 11 17.71 10.89 39.26
CA LEU A 11 16.62 11.64 38.62
C LEU A 11 16.86 13.16 38.67
N LYS A 12 17.33 13.67 39.80
CA LYS A 12 17.64 15.10 39.97
C LYS A 12 18.83 15.53 39.10
N GLU A 13 19.82 14.66 38.93
CA GLU A 13 20.98 14.88 38.07
C GLU A 13 20.55 14.93 36.60
N LEU A 14 19.76 13.96 36.16
CA LEU A 14 19.20 13.90 34.81
C LEU A 14 18.29 15.09 34.49
N TYR A 15 17.44 15.52 35.45
CA TYR A 15 16.58 16.69 35.27
C TYR A 15 17.36 18.02 35.15
N ARG A 16 18.58 18.08 35.70
CA ARG A 16 19.46 19.26 35.61
C ARG A 16 20.33 19.27 34.36
N ASP A 17 20.37 18.17 33.62
CA ASP A 17 21.04 18.07 32.33
C ASP A 17 20.00 18.15 31.19
N PRO A 18 19.69 19.37 30.68
CA PRO A 18 18.67 19.54 29.65
C PRO A 18 19.04 18.88 28.32
N ILE A 19 20.33 18.67 28.04
CA ILE A 19 20.79 18.01 26.81
C ILE A 19 20.52 16.51 26.93
N ALA A 20 20.94 15.88 28.02
CA ALA A 20 20.67 14.46 28.26
C ALA A 20 19.17 14.17 28.33
N LEU A 21 18.40 15.01 29.02
CA LEU A 21 16.94 14.89 29.11
C LEU A 21 16.27 15.05 27.74
N GLY A 22 16.74 16.02 26.94
CA GLY A 22 16.30 16.25 25.58
C GLY A 22 16.56 15.07 24.66
N PHE A 23 17.72 14.43 24.74
CA PHE A 23 17.98 13.20 23.98
C PHE A 23 17.14 12.02 24.47
N LEU A 24 17.04 11.83 25.79
CA LEU A 24 16.32 10.71 26.40
C LEU A 24 14.84 10.68 26.02
N LEU A 25 14.18 11.85 26.00
CA LEU A 25 12.76 11.96 25.68
C LEU A 25 12.51 12.38 24.22
N GLY A 26 13.31 13.31 23.72
CA GLY A 26 13.15 13.89 22.39
C GLY A 26 13.48 12.91 21.27
N MET A 27 14.53 12.08 21.38
CA MET A 27 14.84 11.10 20.33
C MET A 27 13.71 10.06 20.17
N PRO A 28 13.19 9.41 21.24
CA PRO A 28 12.05 8.51 21.10
C PRO A 28 10.81 9.20 20.54
N VAL A 29 10.47 10.40 21.02
CA VAL A 29 9.32 11.15 20.50
C VAL A 29 9.51 11.51 19.03
N ALA A 30 10.70 11.96 18.64
CA ALA A 30 11.03 12.25 17.25
C ALA A 30 10.89 11.00 16.37
N PHE A 31 11.35 9.83 16.81
CA PHE A 31 11.14 8.59 16.07
C PHE A 31 9.66 8.22 15.98
N ILE A 32 8.90 8.32 17.06
CA ILE A 32 7.45 8.06 17.04
C ILE A 32 6.74 9.01 16.06
N LEU A 33 7.12 10.29 16.04
CA LEU A 33 6.56 11.25 15.10
C LEU A 33 6.99 10.99 13.67
N ILE A 34 8.27 10.74 13.41
CA ILE A 34 8.78 10.41 12.08
C ILE A 34 8.08 9.17 11.56
N PHE A 35 8.04 8.07 12.32
CA PHE A 35 7.39 6.85 11.88
C PHE A 35 5.86 6.98 11.85
N GLY A 36 5.25 7.68 12.80
CA GLY A 36 3.80 7.89 12.81
C GLY A 36 3.30 8.77 11.67
N LEU A 37 4.06 9.80 11.31
CA LEU A 37 3.76 10.71 10.19
C LEU A 37 4.19 10.11 8.84
N ALA A 38 5.33 9.42 8.77
CA ALA A 38 5.82 8.77 7.55
C ALA A 38 5.05 7.49 7.21
N ALA A 39 4.58 6.74 8.21
CA ALA A 39 3.66 5.63 8.00
C ALA A 39 2.20 6.10 7.84
N GLY A 40 2.00 7.41 7.61
CA GLY A 40 0.75 8.15 7.66
C GLY A 40 -0.48 7.32 7.37
N GLY A 41 -1.35 7.18 8.38
CA GLY A 41 -2.75 6.74 8.28
C GLY A 41 -3.07 5.77 7.13
N GLN A 42 -2.30 4.69 6.98
CA GLN A 42 -2.48 3.71 5.92
C GLN A 42 -3.82 2.97 6.09
N THR A 43 -4.92 3.57 5.65
CA THR A 43 -5.76 2.82 4.72
C THR A 43 -4.85 2.55 3.53
N ALA A 44 -4.51 1.27 3.30
CA ALA A 44 -3.72 0.88 2.13
C ALA A 44 -4.31 1.61 0.91
N GLU A 45 -3.53 2.49 0.28
CA GLU A 45 -4.01 3.13 -0.93
C GLU A 45 -4.36 2.02 -1.93
N PRO A 46 -5.53 2.11 -2.60
CA PRO A 46 -5.90 1.14 -3.60
C PRO A 46 -4.76 0.94 -4.59
N VAL A 47 -4.38 -0.31 -4.83
CA VAL A 47 -3.37 -0.64 -5.82
C VAL A 47 -3.99 -0.40 -7.18
N THR A 48 -3.42 0.53 -7.95
CA THR A 48 -3.83 0.76 -9.32
C THR A 48 -3.53 -0.48 -10.17
N LEU A 49 -4.54 -1.04 -10.83
CA LEU A 49 -4.40 -2.20 -11.70
C LEU A 49 -4.85 -1.83 -13.12
N GLY A 50 -3.94 -1.92 -14.09
CA GLY A 50 -4.29 -1.77 -15.50
C GLY A 50 -4.95 -3.05 -15.99
N VAL A 51 -5.96 -2.93 -16.85
CA VAL A 51 -6.61 -4.11 -17.43
C VAL A 51 -6.59 -4.00 -18.94
N VAL A 52 -6.17 -5.09 -19.59
CA VAL A 52 -6.22 -5.27 -21.04
C VAL A 52 -7.24 -6.36 -21.33
N ASP A 53 -8.40 -5.98 -21.86
CA ASP A 53 -9.46 -6.92 -22.23
C ASP A 53 -9.37 -7.29 -23.72
N GLU A 54 -8.79 -8.45 -24.01
CA GLU A 54 -8.73 -8.99 -25.36
C GLU A 54 -10.00 -9.76 -25.74
N ASP A 55 -10.79 -10.25 -24.78
CA ASP A 55 -12.00 -11.07 -25.02
C ASP A 55 -13.23 -10.22 -25.38
N GLN A 56 -13.29 -8.98 -24.88
CA GLN A 56 -14.30 -7.95 -25.19
C GLN A 56 -15.75 -8.47 -25.12
N SER A 57 -16.04 -9.29 -24.12
CA SER A 57 -17.30 -9.99 -23.96
C SER A 57 -18.08 -9.48 -22.75
N GLN A 58 -19.36 -9.85 -22.64
CA GLN A 58 -20.11 -9.54 -21.41
C GLN A 58 -19.54 -10.24 -20.16
N ILE A 59 -18.88 -11.38 -20.31
CA ILE A 59 -18.30 -12.10 -19.16
C ILE A 59 -16.98 -11.46 -18.73
N SER A 60 -16.14 -11.01 -19.67
CA SER A 60 -14.91 -10.28 -19.33
C SER A 60 -15.25 -8.96 -18.66
N GLN A 61 -16.23 -8.21 -19.17
CA GLN A 61 -16.67 -6.95 -18.57
C GLN A 61 -17.25 -7.17 -17.17
N ALA A 62 -18.13 -8.15 -16.98
CA ALA A 62 -18.66 -8.47 -15.65
C ALA A 62 -17.56 -8.90 -14.65
N PHE A 63 -16.51 -9.58 -15.12
CA PHE A 63 -15.36 -9.92 -14.29
C PHE A 63 -14.56 -8.68 -13.89
N ILE A 64 -14.39 -7.72 -14.80
CA ILE A 64 -13.70 -6.45 -14.54
C ILE A 64 -14.49 -5.60 -13.54
N ASP A 65 -15.82 -5.53 -13.67
CA ASP A 65 -16.69 -4.82 -12.74
C ASP A 65 -16.57 -5.37 -11.31
N ILE A 66 -16.49 -6.70 -11.16
CA ILE A 66 -16.28 -7.35 -9.86
C ILE A 66 -14.91 -6.96 -9.25
N LEU A 67 -13.88 -6.76 -10.09
CA LEU A 67 -12.56 -6.33 -9.62
C LEU A 67 -12.56 -4.86 -9.20
N ASP A 68 -13.36 -4.01 -9.83
CA ASP A 68 -13.50 -2.58 -9.50
C ASP A 68 -14.22 -2.37 -8.16
N ASP A 69 -15.12 -3.28 -7.78
CA ASP A 69 -15.77 -3.28 -6.46
C ASP A 69 -14.83 -3.68 -5.31
N VAL A 70 -13.59 -4.15 -5.58
CA VAL A 70 -12.63 -4.54 -4.54
C VAL A 70 -11.98 -3.29 -3.94
N PRO A 71 -12.18 -2.98 -2.63
CA PRO A 71 -11.71 -1.70 -2.05
C PRO A 71 -10.19 -1.47 -2.05
N VAL A 72 -9.41 -2.53 -2.30
CA VAL A 72 -7.94 -2.51 -2.32
C VAL A 72 -7.42 -2.33 -3.76
N LEU A 73 -8.29 -2.32 -4.77
CA LEU A 73 -7.94 -2.16 -6.17
C LEU A 73 -8.55 -0.88 -6.74
N GLU A 74 -7.82 -0.23 -7.63
CA GLU A 74 -8.33 0.84 -8.48
C GLU A 74 -8.12 0.43 -9.94
N ILE A 75 -9.20 0.12 -10.65
CA ILE A 75 -9.11 -0.44 -12.00
C ILE A 75 -9.00 0.67 -13.04
N LYS A 76 -7.95 0.62 -13.86
CA LYS A 76 -7.76 1.50 -15.03
C LYS A 76 -7.98 0.71 -16.32
N SER A 77 -9.21 0.24 -16.53
CA SER A 77 -9.60 -0.62 -17.65
C SER A 77 -9.70 0.12 -19.00
N THR A 78 -9.90 1.44 -18.99
CA THR A 78 -10.07 2.24 -20.22
C THR A 78 -8.77 2.81 -20.78
N THR A 79 -7.62 2.52 -20.16
CA THR A 79 -6.34 3.18 -20.50
C THR A 79 -5.46 2.35 -21.46
N TYR A 80 -5.64 1.03 -21.54
CA TYR A 80 -4.70 0.17 -22.26
C TYR A 80 -5.41 -0.73 -23.28
N GLU A 81 -5.10 -0.53 -24.57
CA GLU A 81 -5.69 -1.31 -25.66
C GLU A 81 -4.90 -2.60 -25.98
N SER A 82 -3.63 -2.68 -25.52
CA SER A 82 -2.77 -3.83 -25.77
C SER A 82 -1.87 -4.15 -24.58
N PRO A 83 -1.40 -5.42 -24.47
CA PRO A 83 -0.43 -5.80 -23.45
C PRO A 83 0.88 -5.00 -23.53
N SER A 84 1.30 -4.61 -24.75
CA SER A 84 2.52 -3.84 -24.94
C SER A 84 2.43 -2.43 -24.35
N GLN A 85 1.27 -1.76 -24.45
CA GLN A 85 1.07 -0.44 -23.82
C GLN A 85 1.07 -0.56 -22.29
N ALA A 86 0.45 -1.60 -21.75
CA ALA A 86 0.44 -1.85 -20.31
C ALA A 86 1.84 -2.19 -19.77
N GLU A 87 2.64 -2.94 -20.55
CA GLU A 87 4.02 -3.27 -20.21
C GLU A 87 4.95 -2.05 -20.24
N GLU A 88 4.75 -1.13 -21.18
CA GLU A 88 5.46 0.14 -21.21
C GLU A 88 5.12 1.01 -19.98
N ALA A 89 3.83 1.14 -19.65
CA ALA A 89 3.39 1.88 -18.46
C ALA A 89 3.92 1.25 -17.14
N LEU A 90 4.00 -0.07 -17.07
CA LEU A 90 4.63 -0.78 -15.96
C LEU A 90 6.13 -0.45 -15.87
N SER A 91 6.82 -0.49 -17.01
CA SER A 91 8.27 -0.22 -17.10
C SER A 91 8.62 1.24 -16.76
N ASN A 92 7.73 2.18 -17.10
CA ASN A 92 7.88 3.60 -16.80
C ASN A 92 7.47 3.96 -15.36
N GLY A 93 6.94 3.00 -14.59
CA GLY A 93 6.47 3.21 -13.22
C GLY A 93 5.14 3.97 -13.13
N GLU A 94 4.42 4.11 -14.24
CA GLU A 94 3.08 4.71 -14.29
C GLU A 94 2.01 3.76 -13.73
N LEU A 95 2.31 2.45 -13.77
CA LEU A 95 1.42 1.39 -13.32
C LEU A 95 2.21 0.39 -12.47
N PRO A 96 1.71 -0.06 -11.30
CA PRO A 96 2.41 -1.04 -10.48
C PRO A 96 2.15 -2.49 -10.94
N ALA A 97 1.03 -2.76 -11.61
CA ALA A 97 0.67 -4.07 -12.16
C ALA A 97 -0.40 -3.96 -13.25
N TYR A 98 -0.44 -4.92 -14.18
CA TYR A 98 -1.53 -5.07 -15.14
C TYR A 98 -2.07 -6.51 -15.19
N LEU A 99 -3.32 -6.64 -15.61
CA LEU A 99 -4.03 -7.90 -15.83
C LEU A 99 -4.43 -8.00 -17.30
N VAL A 100 -4.18 -9.15 -17.93
CA VAL A 100 -4.66 -9.44 -19.28
C VAL A 100 -5.82 -10.42 -19.19
N VAL A 101 -6.96 -10.07 -19.77
CA VAL A 101 -8.09 -10.98 -20.00
C VAL A 101 -7.96 -11.51 -21.43
N PRO A 102 -7.48 -12.74 -21.62
CA PRO A 102 -7.12 -13.23 -22.95
C PRO A 102 -8.36 -13.57 -23.77
N ASN A 103 -8.19 -13.53 -25.09
CA ASN A 103 -9.18 -14.06 -26.03
C ASN A 103 -9.63 -15.49 -25.66
N GLY A 104 -10.95 -15.71 -25.59
CA GLY A 104 -11.53 -17.01 -25.25
C GLY A 104 -11.79 -17.20 -23.76
N PHE A 105 -11.52 -16.20 -22.92
CA PHE A 105 -11.87 -16.20 -21.49
C PHE A 105 -13.33 -16.58 -21.25
N SER A 106 -14.26 -15.90 -21.93
CA SER A 106 -15.69 -16.23 -21.88
C SER A 106 -16.00 -17.69 -22.15
N ARG A 107 -15.35 -18.24 -23.17
CA ARG A 107 -15.59 -19.61 -23.63
C ARG A 107 -15.13 -20.60 -22.57
N ALA A 108 -13.91 -20.40 -22.04
CA ALA A 108 -13.34 -21.24 -21.00
C ALA A 108 -14.18 -21.24 -19.70
N ILE A 109 -14.77 -20.09 -19.34
CA ILE A 109 -15.65 -20.00 -18.18
C ILE A 109 -16.98 -20.75 -18.41
N LYS A 110 -17.61 -20.58 -19.58
CA LYS A 110 -18.86 -21.28 -19.92
C LYS A 110 -18.67 -22.80 -19.99
N GLU A 111 -17.56 -23.28 -20.57
CA GLU A 111 -17.25 -24.71 -20.68
C GLU A 111 -16.98 -25.36 -19.31
N LYS A 112 -16.54 -24.60 -18.31
CA LYS A 112 -16.36 -25.09 -16.92
C LYS A 112 -17.64 -25.11 -16.08
N GLN A 113 -18.72 -24.46 -16.51
CA GLN A 113 -20.00 -24.48 -15.81
C GLN A 113 -20.91 -25.64 -16.24
N LEU A 114 -20.51 -26.39 -17.28
CA LEU A 114 -21.14 -27.61 -17.77
C LEU A 114 -20.44 -28.85 -17.22
#